data_AF-A0A3D0I968-F1
#
_entry.id   AF-A0A3D0I968-F1
#
_cell.length_a   1.000
_cell.length_b   1.000
_cell.length_c   1.000
_cell.angle_alpha   90.00
_cell.angle_beta   90.00
_cell.angle_gamma   90.00
#
_symmetry.space_group_name_H-M   'P 1'
#
loop_
_entity.id
_entity.type
_entity.pdbx_description
1 polymer ?
#
loop_
_entity_poly.entity_id
_entity_poly.type
_entity_poly.pdbx_seq_one_letter_code
_entity_poly.pdbx_strand_id
1 'polypeptide(L)'
;MLVAAAGLVGAPAGWLATDRLERNNDFCNACHLAPSRPLHSEIRESFDGRPAASLAAAHAAAGVRGREDPRFRCIDCHGGSGPLGRARVKALAAKDALFYAVGRFDEPRAMRFPLWDSDCVKCHARFDESLRRAPSDAGAPPFHALPVHNSSLGLACVECHTAHEVGTAKDAYFLDADHLRSQCARCHSEFAGP
;
A
#
# COMPACT_ATOMS: atom_id res chain seq x y z
N MET A 1 -20.65 22.48 -28.63
CA MET A 1 -20.14 21.19 -29.17
C MET A 1 -18.62 21.02 -29.06
N LEU A 2 -17.80 22.05 -29.33
CA LEU A 2 -16.33 21.96 -29.21
C LEU A 2 -15.80 21.56 -27.82
N VAL A 3 -16.41 22.07 -26.73
CA VAL A 3 -16.04 21.70 -25.35
C VAL A 3 -16.35 20.22 -25.03
N ALA A 4 -17.44 19.68 -25.59
CA ALA A 4 -17.81 18.28 -25.39
C ALA A 4 -16.87 17.32 -26.15
N ALA A 5 -16.46 17.69 -27.37
CA ALA A 5 -15.51 16.90 -28.17
C ALA A 5 -14.10 16.88 -27.55
N ALA A 6 -13.63 18.00 -26.99
CA ALA A 6 -12.36 18.07 -26.27
C ALA A 6 -12.36 17.19 -25.00
N GLY A 7 -13.48 17.13 -24.27
CA GLY A 7 -13.64 16.25 -23.11
C GLY A 7 -13.64 14.76 -23.45
N LEU A 8 -14.30 14.38 -24.57
CA LEU A 8 -14.43 12.98 -25.01
C LEU A 8 -13.09 12.34 -25.43
N VAL A 9 -12.17 13.11 -26.01
CA VAL A 9 -10.84 12.62 -26.41
C VAL A 9 -9.79 12.86 -25.32
N GLY A 10 -9.89 13.97 -24.60
CA GLY A 10 -8.92 14.34 -23.56
C GLY A 10 -8.93 13.39 -22.36
N ALA A 11 -10.10 12.93 -21.92
CA ALA A 11 -10.18 12.05 -20.74
C ALA A 11 -9.55 10.67 -20.96
N PRO A 12 -9.83 9.93 -22.06
CA PRO A 12 -9.15 8.66 -22.34
C PRO A 12 -7.64 8.82 -22.54
N ALA A 13 -7.20 9.84 -23.28
CA ALA A 13 -5.78 10.10 -23.50
C ALA A 13 -5.06 10.44 -22.19
N GLY A 14 -5.66 11.29 -21.35
CA GLY A 14 -5.14 11.63 -20.03
C GLY A 14 -5.09 10.42 -19.09
N TRP A 15 -6.09 9.54 -19.15
CA TRP A 15 -6.09 8.29 -18.39
C TRP A 15 -4.90 7.39 -18.79
N LEU A 16 -4.70 7.15 -20.09
CA LEU A 16 -3.59 6.33 -20.58
C LEU A 16 -2.22 6.95 -20.28
N ALA A 17 -2.09 8.27 -20.44
CA ALA A 17 -0.85 8.97 -20.13
C ALA A 17 -0.51 8.86 -18.63
N THR A 18 -1.47 9.11 -17.75
CA THR A 18 -1.26 8.97 -16.30
C THR A 18 -1.02 7.51 -15.89
N ASP A 19 -1.66 6.53 -16.54
CA ASP A 19 -1.34 5.10 -16.33
C ASP A 19 0.11 4.76 -16.65
N ARG A 20 0.69 5.40 -17.67
CA ARG A 20 2.10 5.19 -18.03
C ARG A 20 3.04 5.85 -17.02
N LEU A 21 2.70 7.04 -16.55
CA LEU A 21 3.48 7.82 -15.57
C LEU A 21 3.51 7.13 -14.21
N GLU A 22 2.35 6.65 -13.72
CA GLU A 22 2.24 5.98 -12.41
C GLU A 22 3.00 4.65 -12.31
N ARG A 23 3.45 4.08 -13.44
CA ARG A 23 4.34 2.91 -13.45
C ARG A 23 5.80 3.27 -13.13
N ASN A 24 6.11 4.57 -13.06
CA ASN A 24 7.40 5.07 -12.61
C ASN A 24 7.27 5.54 -11.16
N ASN A 25 7.97 4.90 -10.23
CA ASN A 25 7.94 5.30 -8.82
C ASN A 25 8.42 6.74 -8.61
N ASP A 26 9.29 7.27 -9.48
CA ASP A 26 9.78 8.64 -9.38
C ASP A 26 8.68 9.67 -9.65
N PHE A 27 7.67 9.32 -10.47
CA PHE A 27 6.50 10.16 -10.68
C PHE A 27 5.72 10.37 -9.38
N CYS A 28 5.59 9.33 -8.55
CA CYS A 28 4.90 9.42 -7.26
C CYS A 28 5.60 10.38 -6.27
N ASN A 29 6.90 10.60 -6.42
CA ASN A 29 7.69 11.46 -5.52
C ASN A 29 7.86 12.89 -6.06
N ALA A 30 7.31 13.20 -7.24
CA ALA A 30 7.61 14.45 -7.95
C ALA A 30 6.71 15.65 -7.55
N CYS A 31 5.55 15.42 -6.94
CA CYS A 31 4.53 16.46 -6.80
C CYS A 31 4.69 17.36 -5.56
N HIS A 32 5.02 16.85 -4.37
CA HIS A 32 5.16 17.73 -3.20
C HIS A 32 6.62 18.15 -3.02
N LEU A 33 6.84 19.46 -3.05
CA LEU A 33 8.16 20.06 -2.91
C LEU A 33 8.23 20.71 -1.53
N ALA A 34 8.86 20.04 -0.57
CA ALA A 34 9.43 20.75 0.57
C ALA A 34 10.73 21.42 0.10
N PRO A 35 11.14 22.58 0.67
CA PRO A 35 12.34 23.29 0.24
C PRO A 35 13.64 22.46 0.25
N SER A 36 13.67 21.35 1.00
CA SER A 36 14.86 20.53 1.22
C SER A 36 14.74 19.09 0.73
N ARG A 37 13.56 18.58 0.36
CA ARG A 37 13.40 17.18 -0.10
C ARG A 37 12.12 16.95 -0.92
N PRO A 38 12.16 16.07 -1.94
CA PRO A 38 10.97 15.58 -2.62
C PRO A 38 10.00 14.86 -1.67
N LEU A 39 8.72 14.80 -2.04
CA LEU A 39 7.69 14.00 -1.38
C LEU A 39 8.17 12.57 -1.15
N HIS A 40 7.86 12.01 0.02
CA HIS A 40 8.09 10.59 0.32
C HIS A 40 9.55 10.14 0.12
N SER A 41 10.54 11.06 0.15
CA SER A 41 11.94 10.68 -0.10
C SER A 41 12.43 9.62 0.88
N GLU A 42 12.11 9.76 2.18
CA GLU A 42 12.42 8.76 3.21
C GLU A 42 11.71 7.42 2.96
N ILE A 43 10.44 7.47 2.57
CA ILE A 43 9.65 6.28 2.22
C ILE A 43 10.24 5.59 0.98
N ARG A 44 10.66 6.37 -0.02
CA ARG A 44 11.27 5.91 -1.27
C ARG A 44 12.63 5.27 -1.01
N GLU A 45 13.47 5.93 -0.21
CA GLU A 45 14.77 5.41 0.23
C GLU A 45 14.60 4.09 0.99
N SER A 46 13.66 4.02 1.95
CA SER A 46 13.32 2.78 2.67
C SER A 46 12.84 1.68 1.71
N PHE A 47 11.93 1.99 0.79
CA PHE A 47 11.38 1.07 -0.20
C PHE A 47 12.46 0.46 -1.12
N ASP A 48 13.39 1.28 -1.60
CA ASP A 48 14.49 0.83 -2.45
C ASP A 48 15.64 0.18 -1.64
N GLY A 49 15.69 0.44 -0.33
CA GLY A 49 16.73 0.00 0.58
C GLY A 49 16.97 -1.51 0.59
N ARG A 50 18.25 -1.90 0.65
CA ARG A 50 18.71 -3.28 0.75
C ARG A 50 19.74 -3.40 1.88
N PRO A 51 19.60 -4.35 2.84
CA PRO A 51 18.52 -5.33 2.96
C PRO A 51 17.15 -4.68 3.23
N ALA A 52 16.07 -5.40 2.95
CA ALA A 52 14.71 -4.90 3.15
C ALA A 52 14.43 -4.68 4.65
N ALA A 53 14.25 -3.41 5.04
CA ALA A 53 14.03 -3.00 6.43
C ALA A 53 12.55 -2.69 6.75
N SER A 54 11.67 -2.85 5.76
CA SER A 54 10.22 -2.66 5.86
C SER A 54 9.49 -3.64 4.94
N LEU A 55 8.20 -3.84 5.16
CA LEU A 55 7.38 -4.72 4.31
C LEU A 55 7.30 -4.21 2.87
N ALA A 56 7.24 -2.90 2.67
CA ALA A 56 7.24 -2.30 1.34
C ALA A 56 8.57 -2.55 0.62
N ALA A 57 9.70 -2.46 1.32
CA ALA A 57 11.00 -2.83 0.79
C ALA A 57 11.10 -4.33 0.44
N ALA A 58 10.45 -5.19 1.23
CA ALA A 58 10.38 -6.61 0.93
C ALA A 58 9.59 -6.89 -0.35
N HIS A 59 8.47 -6.18 -0.58
CA HIS A 59 7.74 -6.24 -1.85
C HIS A 59 8.57 -5.70 -3.02
N ALA A 60 9.27 -4.58 -2.83
CA ALA A 60 10.19 -4.03 -3.81
C ALA A 60 11.25 -5.06 -4.24
N ALA A 61 11.80 -5.81 -3.27
CA ALA A 61 12.81 -6.85 -3.52
C ALA A 61 12.23 -8.11 -4.17
N ALA A 62 11.00 -8.49 -3.83
CA ALA A 62 10.36 -9.69 -4.33
C ALA A 62 9.92 -9.58 -5.80
N GLY A 63 9.51 -8.39 -6.23
CA GLY A 63 8.92 -8.18 -7.54
C GLY A 63 7.53 -8.82 -7.69
N VAL A 64 6.99 -8.80 -8.90
CA VAL A 64 5.72 -9.42 -9.27
C VAL A 64 5.95 -10.50 -10.31
N ARG A 65 5.68 -11.75 -9.92
CA ARG A 65 5.85 -12.91 -10.81
C ARG A 65 4.80 -12.89 -11.92
N GLY A 66 5.19 -13.39 -13.10
CA GLY A 66 4.28 -13.53 -14.25
C GLY A 66 3.99 -12.24 -15.02
N ARG A 67 4.61 -11.12 -14.66
CA ARG A 67 4.59 -9.88 -15.45
C ARG A 67 5.83 -9.77 -16.34
N GLU A 68 5.67 -9.10 -17.48
CA GLU A 68 6.78 -8.77 -18.40
C GLU A 68 7.85 -7.91 -17.70
N ASP A 69 7.41 -6.85 -17.01
CA ASP A 69 8.25 -6.10 -16.07
C ASP A 69 7.97 -6.60 -14.64
N PRO A 70 8.89 -7.38 -14.02
CA PRO A 70 8.68 -7.96 -12.71
C PRO A 70 8.90 -6.95 -11.58
N ARG A 71 9.28 -5.69 -11.85
CA ARG A 71 9.48 -4.71 -10.78
C ARG A 71 8.16 -4.43 -10.06
N PHE A 72 8.23 -4.48 -8.73
CA PHE A 72 7.17 -4.01 -7.85
C PHE A 72 7.22 -2.49 -7.75
N ARG A 73 6.06 -1.84 -7.86
CA ARG A 73 5.91 -0.38 -7.96
C ARG A 73 4.96 0.13 -6.90
N CYS A 74 5.02 1.41 -6.58
CA CYS A 74 4.09 2.06 -5.65
C CYS A 74 2.63 1.79 -6.04
N ILE A 75 2.32 1.86 -7.33
CA ILE A 75 0.96 1.67 -7.84
C ILE A 75 0.48 0.21 -7.76
N ASP A 76 1.37 -0.75 -7.57
CA ASP A 76 0.96 -2.15 -7.44
C ASP A 76 0.18 -2.36 -6.12
N CYS A 77 0.50 -1.59 -5.07
CA CYS A 77 -0.34 -1.46 -3.86
C CYS A 77 -1.38 -0.33 -4.00
N HIS A 78 -0.93 0.89 -4.29
CA HIS A 78 -1.76 2.11 -4.17
C HIS A 78 -2.68 2.38 -5.37
N GLY A 79 -2.66 1.54 -6.41
CA GLY A 79 -3.44 1.75 -7.64
C GLY A 79 -4.94 1.53 -7.50
N GLY A 80 -5.40 1.01 -6.37
CA GLY A 80 -6.77 0.60 -6.13
C GLY A 80 -7.12 -0.75 -6.77
N SER A 81 -8.12 -1.43 -6.23
CA SER A 81 -8.61 -2.73 -6.70
C SER A 81 -9.82 -2.60 -7.63
N GLY A 82 -9.77 -3.33 -8.75
CA GLY A 82 -10.82 -3.30 -9.77
C GLY A 82 -11.04 -1.93 -10.45
N PRO A 83 -12.04 -1.82 -11.35
CA PRO A 83 -12.29 -0.60 -12.10
C PRO A 83 -12.67 0.60 -11.21
N LEU A 84 -13.51 0.37 -10.19
CA LEU A 84 -13.98 1.43 -9.29
C LEU A 84 -12.87 1.94 -8.36
N GLY A 85 -12.06 1.05 -7.77
CA GLY A 85 -10.92 1.45 -6.95
C GLY A 85 -9.91 2.24 -7.77
N ARG A 86 -9.63 1.80 -9.00
CA ARG A 86 -8.76 2.52 -9.94
C ARG A 86 -9.28 3.92 -10.25
N ALA A 87 -10.57 4.07 -10.55
CA ALA A 87 -11.19 5.36 -10.81
C ALA A 87 -11.09 6.32 -9.62
N ARG A 88 -11.26 5.82 -8.39
CA ARG A 88 -11.10 6.63 -7.17
C ARG A 88 -9.67 7.14 -7.00
N VAL A 89 -8.68 6.28 -7.19
CA VAL A 89 -7.25 6.66 -7.12
C VAL A 89 -6.93 7.71 -8.20
N LYS A 90 -7.46 7.55 -9.42
CA LYS A 90 -7.29 8.54 -10.50
C LYS A 90 -7.93 9.88 -10.19
N ALA A 91 -9.13 9.88 -9.61
CA ALA A 91 -9.78 11.13 -9.19
C ALA A 91 -8.96 11.84 -8.10
N LEU A 92 -8.37 11.08 -7.17
CA LEU A 92 -7.49 11.63 -6.15
C LEU A 92 -6.20 12.21 -6.76
N ALA A 93 -5.55 11.47 -7.66
CA ALA A 93 -4.35 11.94 -8.37
C ALA A 93 -4.63 13.21 -9.19
N ALA A 94 -5.79 13.31 -9.85
CA ALA A 94 -6.20 14.51 -10.59
C ALA A 94 -6.39 15.72 -9.65
N LYS A 95 -6.97 15.49 -8.46
CA LYS A 95 -7.10 16.53 -7.42
C LYS A 95 -5.74 17.00 -6.92
N ASP A 96 -4.81 16.08 -6.67
CA ASP A 96 -3.46 16.42 -6.20
C ASP A 96 -2.65 17.14 -7.29
N ALA A 97 -2.80 16.75 -8.56
CA ALA A 97 -2.24 17.47 -9.69
C ALA A 97 -2.80 18.91 -9.82
N LEU A 98 -4.10 19.11 -9.56
CA LEU A 98 -4.70 20.44 -9.51
C LEU A 98 -4.10 21.27 -8.37
N PHE A 99 -3.97 20.70 -7.18
CA PHE A 99 -3.35 21.38 -6.03
C PHE A 99 -1.89 21.76 -6.30
N TYR A 100 -1.13 20.85 -6.91
CA TYR A 100 0.22 21.13 -7.39
C TYR A 100 0.24 22.33 -8.34
N ALA A 101 -0.62 22.33 -9.36
CA ALA A 101 -0.67 23.38 -10.37
C ALA A 101 -1.00 24.77 -9.81
N VAL A 102 -1.74 24.84 -8.69
CA VAL A 102 -2.06 26.10 -8.00
C VAL A 102 -1.09 26.44 -6.86
N GLY A 103 0.06 25.77 -6.78
CA GLY A 103 1.12 26.09 -5.83
C GLY A 103 0.92 25.54 -4.42
N ARG A 104 0.04 24.55 -4.23
CA ARG A 104 -0.17 23.89 -2.94
C ARG A 104 0.66 22.62 -2.86
N PHE A 105 1.79 22.71 -2.16
CA PHE A 105 2.80 21.65 -2.10
C PHE A 105 2.80 20.87 -0.78
N ASP A 106 1.83 21.08 0.11
CA ASP A 106 1.79 20.42 1.43
C ASP A 106 1.69 18.90 1.30
N GLU A 107 2.65 18.16 1.88
CA GLU A 107 2.63 16.70 1.93
C GLU A 107 1.43 16.22 2.78
N PRO A 108 0.63 15.25 2.28
CA PRO A 108 -0.43 14.65 3.08
C PRO A 108 0.16 13.88 4.27
N ARG A 109 -0.40 14.08 5.47
CA ARG A 109 0.02 13.39 6.70
C ARG A 109 -0.46 11.93 6.79
N ALA A 110 -1.40 11.53 5.93
CA ALA A 110 -1.98 10.20 5.89
C ALA A 110 -2.54 9.89 4.51
N MET A 111 -2.68 8.60 4.19
CA MET A 111 -3.38 8.17 2.98
C MET A 111 -4.85 8.60 3.03
N ARG A 112 -5.32 9.28 1.98
CA ARG A 112 -6.74 9.65 1.82
C ARG A 112 -7.60 8.51 1.32
N PHE A 113 -6.98 7.50 0.72
CA PHE A 113 -7.61 6.25 0.32
C PHE A 113 -6.77 5.11 0.92
N PRO A 114 -7.21 4.51 2.03
CA PRO A 114 -6.45 3.46 2.70
C PRO A 114 -6.36 2.21 1.81
N LEU A 115 -5.34 1.39 2.07
CA LEU A 115 -5.23 0.06 1.46
C LEU A 115 -6.22 -0.89 2.13
N TRP A 116 -6.83 -1.76 1.32
CA TRP A 116 -7.76 -2.79 1.79
C TRP A 116 -7.24 -4.17 1.41
N ASP A 117 -7.82 -5.24 1.98
CA ASP A 117 -7.44 -6.62 1.64
C ASP A 117 -7.56 -6.90 0.14
N SER A 118 -8.54 -6.27 -0.52
CA SER A 118 -8.73 -6.34 -1.97
C SER A 118 -7.51 -5.85 -2.78
N ASP A 119 -6.65 -5.01 -2.19
CA ASP A 119 -5.39 -4.59 -2.80
C ASP A 119 -4.30 -5.64 -2.65
N CYS A 120 -4.27 -6.34 -1.51
CA CYS A 120 -3.30 -7.37 -1.20
C CYS A 120 -3.58 -8.67 -1.99
N VAL A 121 -4.85 -9.06 -2.13
CA VAL A 121 -5.26 -10.30 -2.84
C VAL A 121 -5.02 -10.26 -4.34
N LYS A 122 -4.66 -9.10 -4.91
CA LYS A 122 -4.16 -9.00 -6.30
C LYS A 122 -2.96 -9.90 -6.55
N CYS A 123 -2.11 -10.06 -5.53
CA CYS A 123 -0.89 -10.86 -5.58
C CYS A 123 -0.93 -12.05 -4.61
N HIS A 124 -1.73 -11.96 -3.54
CA HIS A 124 -1.85 -12.97 -2.50
C HIS A 124 -3.21 -13.65 -2.56
N ALA A 125 -3.37 -14.66 -3.42
CA ALA A 125 -4.63 -15.40 -3.57
C ALA A 125 -5.14 -16.02 -2.25
N ARG A 126 -4.20 -16.27 -1.33
CA ARG A 126 -4.43 -16.70 0.05
C ARG A 126 -3.23 -16.32 0.90
N PHE A 127 -3.46 -15.98 2.15
CA PHE A 127 -2.42 -15.62 3.12
C PHE A 127 -2.05 -16.77 4.06
N ASP A 128 -2.69 -17.93 3.89
CA ASP A 128 -2.52 -19.12 4.73
C ASP A 128 -1.37 -20.04 4.30
N GLU A 129 -0.88 -19.94 3.05
CA GLU A 129 -0.12 -21.05 2.48
C GLU A 129 1.41 -20.96 2.44
N SER A 130 2.01 -19.78 2.56
CA SER A 130 3.47 -19.68 2.62
C SER A 130 4.05 -19.82 4.02
N LEU A 131 3.23 -20.04 5.05
CA LEU A 131 3.62 -20.33 6.44
C LEU A 131 3.63 -21.82 6.78
N ARG A 132 3.80 -22.70 5.79
CA ARG A 132 4.19 -24.10 6.03
C ARG A 132 5.63 -24.17 6.56
N ARG A 133 5.81 -23.83 7.84
CA ARG A 133 6.87 -24.25 8.81
C ARG A 133 7.15 -23.14 9.83
N ALA A 134 6.23 -22.93 10.75
CA ALA A 134 6.62 -23.15 12.14
C ALA A 134 5.69 -24.27 12.63
N PRO A 135 6.20 -25.35 13.26
CA PRO A 135 5.33 -26.15 14.09
C PRO A 135 4.72 -25.15 15.08
N SER A 136 3.40 -25.03 15.11
CA SER A 136 2.78 -24.48 16.30
C SER A 136 3.14 -25.47 17.41
N ASP A 137 4.19 -25.20 18.18
CA ASP A 137 4.59 -26.04 19.32
C ASP A 137 3.44 -26.19 20.34
N ALA A 138 2.35 -25.41 20.17
CA ALA A 138 1.16 -25.40 21.01
C ALA A 138 -0.15 -25.84 20.32
N GLY A 139 -0.14 -26.35 19.08
CA GLY A 139 -1.36 -26.83 18.40
C GLY A 139 -2.44 -25.78 18.04
N ALA A 140 -2.16 -24.49 18.23
CA ALA A 140 -3.05 -23.41 17.83
C ALA A 140 -2.97 -23.15 16.31
N PRO A 141 -4.11 -22.92 15.62
CA PRO A 141 -4.09 -22.59 14.20
C PRO A 141 -3.43 -21.22 13.97
N PRO A 142 -2.81 -20.99 12.79
CA PRO A 142 -2.29 -19.67 12.42
C PRO A 142 -3.37 -18.59 12.51
N PHE A 143 -2.98 -17.35 12.83
CA PHE A 143 -3.91 -16.23 13.00
C PHE A 143 -4.89 -16.05 11.83
N HIS A 144 -4.39 -16.03 10.59
CA HIS A 144 -5.22 -15.88 9.38
C HIS A 144 -6.11 -17.11 9.07
N ALA A 145 -5.88 -18.24 9.73
CA ALA A 145 -6.75 -19.41 9.62
C ALA A 145 -8.01 -19.29 10.49
N LEU A 146 -8.09 -18.30 11.37
CA LEU A 146 -9.26 -18.02 12.19
C LEU A 146 -10.24 -17.10 11.43
N PRO A 147 -11.43 -17.58 11.03
CA PRO A 147 -12.37 -16.78 10.25
C PRO A 147 -12.81 -15.49 10.95
N VAL A 148 -12.85 -15.49 12.28
CA VAL A 148 -13.21 -14.30 13.06
C VAL A 148 -12.27 -13.13 12.77
N HIS A 149 -10.96 -13.39 12.66
CA HIS A 149 -9.95 -12.36 12.43
C HIS A 149 -9.76 -12.02 10.94
N ASN A 150 -9.92 -13.00 10.06
CA ASN A 150 -9.61 -12.84 8.63
C ASN A 150 -10.81 -12.39 7.79
N SER A 151 -12.06 -12.71 8.18
CA SER A 151 -13.23 -12.39 7.36
C SER A 151 -14.41 -11.77 8.13
N SER A 152 -14.51 -11.98 9.44
CA SER A 152 -15.69 -11.55 10.20
C SER A 152 -15.55 -10.16 10.84
N LEU A 153 -14.37 -9.85 11.38
CA LEU A 153 -14.11 -8.54 12.00
C LEU A 153 -13.76 -7.43 10.99
N GLY A 154 -13.44 -7.80 9.75
CA GLY A 154 -13.11 -6.83 8.69
C GLY A 154 -11.84 -6.02 8.94
N LEU A 155 -10.88 -6.58 9.68
CA LEU A 155 -9.57 -5.97 9.90
C LEU A 155 -8.77 -6.01 8.61
N ALA A 156 -8.33 -4.85 8.12
CA ALA A 156 -7.48 -4.80 6.94
C ALA A 156 -6.07 -5.32 7.26
N CYS A 157 -5.41 -5.97 6.30
CA CYS A 157 -4.05 -6.50 6.44
C CYS A 157 -3.06 -5.44 6.96
N VAL A 158 -3.19 -4.20 6.47
CA VAL A 158 -2.32 -3.07 6.84
C VAL A 158 -2.60 -2.50 8.24
N GLU A 159 -3.67 -2.93 8.91
CA GLU A 159 -3.91 -2.58 10.32
C GLU A 159 -2.96 -3.33 11.25
N CYS A 160 -2.46 -4.50 10.86
CA CYS A 160 -1.46 -5.24 11.64
C CYS A 160 -0.07 -5.16 11.00
N HIS A 161 -0.01 -5.20 9.66
CA HIS A 161 1.24 -5.16 8.90
C HIS A 161 1.56 -3.75 8.41
N THR A 162 2.36 -3.02 9.18
CA THR A 162 2.82 -1.67 8.82
C THR A 162 3.75 -1.73 7.60
N ALA A 163 3.32 -1.15 6.47
CA ALA A 163 4.02 -1.31 5.21
C ALA A 163 5.38 -0.58 5.16
N HIS A 164 5.42 0.66 5.65
CA HIS A 164 6.56 1.55 5.49
C HIS A 164 7.41 1.74 6.76
N GLU A 165 6.99 1.15 7.88
CA GLU A 165 7.72 1.27 9.14
C GLU A 165 9.06 0.53 9.05
N VAL A 166 10.14 1.22 9.40
CA VAL A 166 11.50 0.69 9.37
C VAL A 166 11.83 0.03 10.70
N GLY A 167 12.61 -1.04 10.68
CA GLY A 167 13.09 -1.71 11.90
C GLY A 167 12.18 -2.83 12.39
N THR A 168 11.05 -3.04 11.71
CA THR A 168 10.27 -4.27 11.87
C THR A 168 11.04 -5.44 11.24
N ALA A 169 11.18 -6.53 11.99
CA ALA A 169 12.06 -7.62 11.59
C ALA A 169 11.37 -8.55 10.58
N LYS A 170 12.12 -9.00 9.55
CA LYS A 170 11.59 -9.86 8.48
C LYS A 170 11.10 -11.23 9.00
N ASP A 171 11.79 -11.78 9.99
CA ASP A 171 11.43 -13.00 10.70
C ASP A 171 10.16 -12.86 11.55
N ALA A 172 9.86 -11.64 12.00
CA ALA A 172 8.57 -11.26 12.57
C ALA A 172 7.53 -10.81 11.52
N TYR A 173 7.77 -11.09 10.22
CA TYR A 173 6.88 -10.70 9.11
C TYR A 173 6.56 -9.21 9.06
N PHE A 174 7.53 -8.38 9.46
CA PHE A 174 7.39 -6.91 9.52
C PHE A 174 6.23 -6.45 10.42
N LEU A 175 5.96 -7.21 11.48
CA LEU A 175 5.04 -6.83 12.55
C LEU A 175 5.78 -6.03 13.62
N ASP A 176 5.21 -4.90 14.02
CA ASP A 176 5.59 -4.20 15.24
C ASP A 176 4.77 -4.75 16.42
N ALA A 177 5.44 -5.17 17.49
CA ALA A 177 4.79 -5.88 18.59
C ALA A 177 3.81 -4.98 19.36
N ASP A 178 4.19 -3.73 19.62
CA ASP A 178 3.36 -2.78 20.35
C ASP A 178 2.13 -2.37 19.51
N HIS A 179 2.33 -2.12 18.23
CA HIS A 179 1.25 -1.88 17.28
C HIS A 179 0.29 -3.06 17.19
N LEU A 180 0.80 -4.28 17.01
CA LEU A 180 -0.03 -5.49 16.96
C LEU A 180 -0.85 -5.65 18.25
N ARG A 181 -0.22 -5.47 19.42
CA ARG A 181 -0.93 -5.51 20.70
C ARG A 181 -2.03 -4.46 20.78
N SER A 182 -1.77 -3.24 20.29
CA SER A 182 -2.78 -2.18 20.26
C SER A 182 -3.98 -2.54 19.38
N GLN A 183 -3.77 -3.28 18.29
CA GLN A 183 -4.89 -3.78 17.47
C GLN A 183 -5.68 -4.86 18.21
N CYS A 184 -5.00 -5.81 18.84
CA CYS A 184 -5.65 -6.85 19.65
C CYS A 184 -6.49 -6.23 20.79
N ALA A 185 -5.96 -5.20 21.45
CA ALA A 185 -6.59 -4.50 22.57
C ALA A 185 -7.95 -3.86 22.23
N ARG A 186 -8.24 -3.62 20.95
CA ARG A 186 -9.54 -3.09 20.49
C ARG A 186 -10.70 -4.04 20.80
N CYS A 187 -10.42 -5.35 20.87
CA CYS A 187 -11.42 -6.40 21.10
C CYS A 187 -11.10 -7.27 22.32
N HIS A 188 -9.82 -7.40 22.68
CA HIS A 188 -9.33 -8.31 23.70
C HIS A 188 -8.70 -7.54 24.86
N SER A 189 -9.42 -7.46 25.99
CA SER A 189 -8.98 -6.71 27.18
C SER A 189 -7.64 -7.17 27.75
N GLU A 190 -7.26 -8.42 27.56
CA GLU A 190 -5.98 -8.98 27.97
C GLU A 190 -4.77 -8.35 27.24
N PHE A 191 -5.00 -7.72 26.09
CA PHE A 191 -3.98 -6.97 25.34
C PHE A 191 -4.00 -5.47 25.64
N ALA A 192 -5.02 -4.97 26.33
CA ALA A 192 -5.11 -3.56 26.72
C ALA A 192 -3.98 -3.13 27.67
N GLY A 193 -3.26 -4.09 28.27
CA GLY A 193 -2.23 -3.84 29.28
C GLY A 193 -2.81 -3.23 30.56
N PRO A 194 -2.00 -2.96 31.59
CA PRO A 194 -2.20 -1.74 32.38
C PRO A 194 -2.03 -0.49 31.49
#